data_AF-A0A7Z2KQ94-F1
#
_entry.id   AF-A0A7Z2KQ94-F1
#
_cell.length_a   1.000
_cell.length_b   1.000
_cell.length_c   1.000
_cell.angle_alpha   90.00
_cell.angle_beta   90.00
_cell.angle_gamma   90.00
#
_symmetry.space_group_name_H-M   'P 1'
#
loop_
_entity.id
_entity.type
_entity.pdbx_description
1 polymer ?
#
loop_
_entity_poly.entity_id
_entity_poly.type
_entity_poly.pdbx_seq_one_letter_code
_entity_poly.pdbx_strand_id
1 'polypeptide(L)' 'MHVEPGNEMPQETRLPQTIKGLKRQATKIKKERGIRHAAALEIVAQSMGYSSYKAALNELGDSALEQNL' A
#
# COMPACT_ATOMS: atom_id res chain seq x y z
N MET A 1 18.61 37.59 -5.83
CA MET A 1 19.22 36.26 -5.58
C MET A 1 18.11 35.25 -5.68
N HIS A 2 18.18 34.38 -6.69
CA HIS A 2 17.21 33.36 -7.03
C HIS A 2 17.71 32.03 -6.43
N VAL A 3 16.87 31.29 -5.70
CA VAL A 3 16.57 29.84 -5.78
C VAL A 3 16.11 29.25 -4.42
N GLU A 4 14.81 28.93 -4.40
CA GLU A 4 14.19 27.69 -3.90
C GLU A 4 14.34 27.27 -2.42
N PRO A 5 13.27 27.35 -1.60
CA PRO A 5 13.18 26.57 -0.37
C PRO A 5 12.64 25.17 -0.68
N GLY A 6 13.46 24.16 -0.35
CA GLY A 6 12.98 22.94 0.27
C GLY A 6 12.15 22.01 -0.60
N ASN A 7 12.85 21.26 -1.47
CA ASN A 7 12.76 19.81 -1.56
C ASN A 7 11.47 19.22 -0.98
N GLU A 8 10.37 19.40 -1.73
CA GLU A 8 9.07 18.77 -1.47
C GLU A 8 9.30 17.25 -1.40
N MET A 9 9.33 16.73 -0.17
CA MET A 9 9.42 15.31 0.09
C MET A 9 8.34 14.62 -0.76
N PRO A 10 8.70 13.62 -1.58
CA PRO A 10 7.78 13.05 -2.55
C PRO A 10 6.55 12.58 -1.79
N GLN A 11 5.43 13.21 -2.15
CA GLN A 11 4.07 12.97 -1.71
C GLN A 11 3.97 11.57 -1.12
N GLU A 12 3.75 11.51 0.19
CA GLU A 12 3.38 10.30 0.92
C GLU A 12 2.66 9.39 -0.07
N THR A 13 3.33 8.32 -0.50
CA THR A 13 2.67 7.24 -1.20
C THR A 13 1.74 6.67 -0.16
N ARG A 14 0.58 7.31 0.03
CA ARG A 14 -0.38 7.00 1.08
C ARG A 14 -0.70 5.54 0.89
N LEU A 15 -0.09 4.75 1.76
CA LEU A 15 -0.21 3.33 1.75
C LEU A 15 -1.71 3.04 1.83
N PRO A 16 -2.23 2.16 0.97
CA PRO A 16 -3.66 1.99 0.86
C PRO A 16 -4.23 1.47 2.17
N GLN A 17 -4.89 2.33 2.95
CA GLN A 17 -5.46 1.99 4.26
C GLN A 17 -6.65 1.02 4.19
N THR A 18 -6.89 0.40 3.03
CA THR A 18 -7.98 -0.55 2.82
C THR A 18 -7.52 -1.72 1.95
N ILE A 19 -8.12 -2.89 2.17
CA ILE A 19 -7.89 -4.11 1.36
C ILE A 19 -8.09 -3.83 -0.14
N LYS A 20 -9.10 -3.01 -0.48
CA LYS A 20 -9.40 -2.62 -1.87
C LYS A 20 -8.25 -1.81 -2.48
N GLY A 21 -7.68 -0.87 -1.73
CA GLY A 21 -6.51 -0.10 -2.16
C GLY A 21 -5.28 -0.99 -2.36
N LEU A 22 -5.04 -1.94 -1.45
CA LEU A 22 -3.93 -2.89 -1.53
C LEU A 22 -4.01 -3.70 -2.84
N LYS A 23 -5.18 -4.27 -3.15
CA LYS A 23 -5.40 -5.02 -4.41
C LYS A 23 -5.21 -4.17 -5.66
N ARG A 24 -5.64 -2.90 -5.63
CA ARG A 24 -5.42 -1.96 -6.76
C ARG A 24 -3.93 -1.70 -6.97
N GLN A 25 -3.20 -1.45 -5.90
CA GLN A 25 -1.76 -1.18 -5.98
C GLN A 25 -0.99 -2.43 -6.44
N ALA A 26 -1.35 -3.61 -5.96
CA ALA A 26 -0.78 -4.87 -6.41
C ALA A 26 -1.07 -5.16 -7.89
N THR A 27 -2.23 -4.72 -8.41
CA THR A 27 -2.52 -4.81 -9.85
C THR A 27 -1.62 -3.89 -10.66
N LYS A 28 -1.34 -2.69 -10.17
CA LYS A 28 -0.42 -1.75 -10.80
C LYS A 28 1.00 -2.31 -10.83
N ILE A 29 1.51 -2.76 -9.69
CA ILE A 29 2.85 -3.37 -9.56
C ILE A 29 2.98 -4.64 -10.41
N LYS A 30 1.94 -5.49 -10.45
CA LYS A 30 1.89 -6.65 -11.35
C LYS A 30 2.14 -6.24 -12.81
N LYS A 31 1.46 -5.18 -13.28
CA LYS A 31 1.59 -4.70 -14.66
C LYS A 31 2.94 -4.04 -14.90
N GLU A 32 3.43 -3.26 -13.95
CA GLU A 32 4.72 -2.55 -14.07
C GLU A 32 5.91 -3.51 -14.03
N ARG A 33 5.87 -4.55 -13.19
CA ARG A 33 6.99 -5.49 -12.99
C ARG A 33 6.84 -6.83 -13.72
N GLY A 34 5.69 -7.10 -14.33
CA GLY A 34 5.42 -8.38 -15.01
C GLY A 34 5.35 -9.60 -14.07
N ILE A 35 5.12 -9.39 -12.77
CA ILE A 35 5.13 -10.45 -11.75
C ILE A 35 3.74 -11.06 -11.51
N ARG A 36 3.69 -12.20 -10.80
CA ARG A 36 2.42 -12.80 -10.37
C ARG A 36 1.68 -11.86 -9.41
N HIS A 37 0.35 -11.87 -9.50
CA HIS A 37 -0.49 -11.01 -8.65
C HIS A 37 -0.28 -11.29 -7.15
N ALA A 38 -0.11 -12.56 -6.77
CA ALA A 38 0.19 -12.96 -5.39
C ALA A 38 1.49 -12.33 -4.88
N ALA A 39 2.56 -12.35 -5.68
CA ALA A 39 3.83 -11.71 -5.33
C ALA A 39 3.68 -10.17 -5.23
N ALA A 40 2.88 -9.56 -6.12
CA ALA A 40 2.60 -8.14 -6.02
C ALA A 40 1.81 -7.77 -4.74
N LEU A 41 0.86 -8.60 -4.31
CA LEU A 41 0.14 -8.40 -3.04
C LEU A 41 1.08 -8.45 -1.84
N GLU A 42 2.00 -9.41 -1.83
CA GLU A 42 3.03 -9.55 -0.79
C GLU A 42 3.96 -8.33 -0.73
N ILE A 43 4.39 -7.82 -1.88
CA ILE A 43 5.25 -6.63 -1.96
C ILE A 43 4.52 -5.39 -1.43
N VAL A 44 3.25 -5.21 -1.77
CA VAL A 44 2.45 -4.09 -1.24
C VAL A 44 2.26 -4.25 0.26
N ALA A 45 1.89 -5.44 0.73
CA ALA A 45 1.72 -5.70 2.16
C ALA A 45 2.99 -5.40 2.96
N GLN A 46 4.15 -5.86 2.49
CA GLN A 46 5.45 -5.55 3.10
C GLN A 46 5.79 -4.06 3.05
N SER A 47 5.48 -3.37 1.95
CA SER A 47 5.65 -1.92 1.84
C SER A 47 4.76 -1.14 2.80
N MET A 48 3.65 -1.73 3.23
CA MET A 48 2.75 -1.20 4.24
C MET A 48 3.19 -1.51 5.69
N GLY A 49 4.26 -2.29 5.88
CA GLY A 49 4.72 -2.72 7.19
C GLY A 49 4.17 -4.06 7.67
N TYR A 50 3.38 -4.76 6.84
CA TYR A 50 2.86 -6.09 7.18
C TYR A 50 3.87 -7.19 6.84
N SER A 51 3.96 -8.21 7.69
CA SER A 51 4.81 -9.37 7.41
C SER A 51 4.35 -10.19 6.19
N SER A 52 3.05 -10.18 5.88
CA SER A 52 2.49 -10.86 4.70
C SER A 52 1.15 -10.27 4.29
N TYR A 53 0.70 -10.58 3.07
CA TYR A 53 -0.64 -10.18 2.62
C TYR A 53 -1.76 -10.72 3.54
N LYS A 54 -1.58 -11.91 4.14
CA LYS A 54 -2.54 -12.45 5.12
C LYS A 54 -2.62 -11.60 6.39
N ALA A 55 -1.50 -11.08 6.89
CA ALA A 55 -1.48 -10.18 8.04
C ALA A 55 -2.18 -8.85 7.71
N ALA A 56 -1.90 -8.31 6.52
CA ALA A 56 -2.59 -7.13 5.99
C ALA A 56 -4.10 -7.35 5.89
N LEU A 57 -4.55 -8.52 5.42
CA LEU A 57 -5.97 -8.86 5.38
C LEU A 57 -6.61 -8.96 6.76
N ASN A 58 -5.89 -9.51 7.74
CA ASN A 58 -6.39 -9.64 9.10
C ASN A 58 -6.57 -8.26 9.73
N GLU A 59 -5.54 -7.40 9.66
CA GLU A 59 -5.56 -6.09 10.30
C GLU A 59 -6.45 -5.07 9.58
N LEU A 60 -6.44 -5.06 8.24
CA LEU A 60 -7.34 -4.21 7.45
C LEU A 60 -8.77 -4.76 7.40
N GLY A 61 -8.96 -6.06 7.67
CA GLY A 61 -10.26 -6.71 7.79
C GLY A 61 -10.92 -6.40 9.14
N ASP A 62 -10.14 -6.44 10.23
CA ASP A 62 -10.57 -6.04 11.57
C ASP A 62 -10.86 -4.53 11.64
N SER A 63 -10.02 -3.71 10.99
CA SER A 63 -10.22 -2.25 10.94
C SER A 63 -11.51 -1.85 10.19
N ALA A 64 -12.06 -2.72 9.33
CA ALA A 64 -13.36 -2.48 8.70
C ALA A 64 -14.54 -2.77 9.65
N LEU A 65 -14.30 -3.55 10.72
CA LEU A 65 -15.27 -3.87 11.75
C LEU A 65 -15.28 -2.82 12.89
N GLU A 66 -14.11 -2.28 13.27
CA GLU A 66 -14.00 -1.30 14.37
C GLU A 66 -14.47 0.12 14.01
N GLN A 67 -14.66 0.45 12.72
CA GLN A 67 -15.27 1.73 12.32
C GLN A 67 -16.82 1.71 12.39
N ASN A 68 -17.40 0.70 13.06
CA ASN A 68 -18.83 0.54 13.28
C ASN A 68 -19.16 0.18 14.75
N LEU A 69 -18.49 0.81 15.72
CA LEU A 69 -18.90 0.82 17.12
C LEU A 69 -18.92 2.25 17.69
#